data_AF-A0A3C1CYC9-F1
#
_entry.id   AF-A0A3C1CYC9-F1
#
_cell.length_a   1.000
_cell.length_b   1.000
_cell.length_c   1.000
_cell.angle_alpha   90.00
_cell.angle_beta   90.00
_cell.angle_gamma   90.00
#
_symmetry.space_group_name_H-M   'P 1'
#
loop_
_entity.id
_entity.type
_entity.pdbx_description
1 polymer ?
#
loop_
_entity_poly.entity_id
_entity_poly.type
_entity_poly.pdbx_seq_one_letter_code
_entity_poly.pdbx_strand_id
1 'polypeptide(L)'
;MSGGVAWVLDEDGQLESRINTGHVKLYEVSGKQAEELKQLLEQHAQATGSRKAAEILDRFDEWLPKFRAVIPDEYLKWMKEA
;
A
#
# COMPACT_ATOMS: atom_id res chain seq x y z
N MET A 1 4.76 -13.91 0.26
CA MET A 1 3.65 -13.46 1.14
C MET A 1 2.51 -14.45 0.97
N SER A 2 1.96 -15.00 2.05
CA SER A 2 0.87 -16.00 2.03
C SER A 2 -0.49 -15.44 2.47
N GLY A 3 -0.55 -14.23 3.03
CA GLY A 3 -1.80 -13.58 3.43
C GLY A 3 -1.63 -12.11 3.75
N GLY A 4 -2.72 -11.34 3.63
CA GLY A 4 -2.78 -9.90 3.92
C GLY A 4 -2.55 -9.00 2.70
N VAL A 5 -2.64 -7.69 2.94
CA VAL A 5 -2.35 -6.62 1.97
C VAL A 5 -1.09 -5.90 2.43
N ALA A 6 -0.16 -5.64 1.50
CA ALA A 6 0.96 -4.74 1.75
C ALA A 6 0.82 -3.46 0.94
N TRP A 7 1.02 -2.32 1.59
CA TRP A 7 1.04 -1.00 0.95
C TRP A 7 2.48 -0.62 0.63
N VAL A 8 2.80 -0.45 -0.65
CA VAL A 8 4.17 -0.13 -1.09
C VAL A 8 4.17 1.22 -1.79
N LEU A 9 5.03 2.13 -1.33
CA LEU A 9 5.30 3.38 -2.02
C LEU A 9 6.27 3.13 -3.18
N ASP A 10 5.82 3.33 -4.41
CA ASP A 10 6.61 3.18 -5.64
C ASP A 10 6.88 4.56 -6.26
N GLU A 11 7.90 5.25 -5.78
CA GLU A 11 8.24 6.60 -6.23
C GLU A 11 8.77 6.64 -7.67
N ASP A 12 9.41 5.55 -8.11
CA ASP A 12 10.12 5.46 -9.40
C ASP A 12 9.32 4.70 -10.47
N GLY A 13 8.17 4.12 -10.12
CA GLY A 13 7.37 3.29 -11.02
C GLY A 13 8.05 1.96 -11.38
N GLN A 14 8.98 1.49 -10.55
CA GLN A 14 9.81 0.31 -10.85
C GLN A 14 9.34 -0.94 -10.09
N LEU A 15 8.32 -0.84 -9.24
CA LEU A 15 7.88 -1.95 -8.38
C LEU A 15 7.52 -3.21 -9.19
N GLU A 16 6.88 -3.06 -10.34
CA GLU A 16 6.52 -4.18 -11.23
C GLU A 16 7.72 -5.02 -11.65
N SER A 17 8.87 -4.39 -11.89
CA SER A 17 10.12 -5.08 -12.25
C SER A 17 10.83 -5.73 -11.05
N ARG A 18 10.50 -5.29 -9.82
CA ARG A 18 11.16 -5.71 -8.58
C ARG A 18 10.37 -6.73 -7.78
N ILE A 19 9.17 -7.10 -8.25
CA ILE A 19 8.28 -8.02 -7.54
C ILE A 19 8.22 -9.39 -8.23
N ASN A 20 8.11 -10.45 -7.44
CA ASN A 20 7.82 -11.78 -7.95
C ASN A 20 6.32 -11.89 -8.30
N THR A 21 5.99 -11.60 -9.56
CA THR A 21 4.62 -11.60 -10.09
C THR A 21 3.96 -12.98 -10.19
N GLY A 22 4.67 -14.06 -9.85
CA GLY A 22 4.12 -15.42 -9.93
C GLY A 22 2.99 -15.71 -8.93
N HIS A 23 2.92 -14.97 -7.81
CA HIS A 23 1.96 -15.25 -6.73
C HIS A 23 1.28 -14.00 -6.14
N VAL A 24 1.58 -12.81 -6.67
CA VAL A 24 1.05 -11.56 -6.15
C VAL A 24 0.66 -10.64 -7.29
N LYS A 25 -0.35 -9.80 -7.05
CA LYS A 25 -0.81 -8.77 -7.97
C LYS A 25 -0.72 -7.40 -7.32
N LEU A 26 -0.50 -6.40 -8.18
CA LEU A 26 -0.50 -5.00 -7.80
C LEU A 26 -1.85 -4.38 -8.14
N TYR A 27 -2.35 -3.55 -7.22
CA TYR A 27 -3.58 -2.79 -7.40
C TYR A 27 -3.37 -1.33 -7.01
N GLU A 28 -4.18 -0.45 -7.59
CA GLU A 28 -4.30 0.94 -7.13
C GLU A 28 -4.97 0.99 -5.77
N VAL A 29 -4.50 1.90 -4.91
CA VAL A 29 -5.08 2.14 -3.59
C VAL A 29 -6.22 3.13 -3.71
N SER A 30 -7.43 2.76 -3.27
CA SER A 30 -8.60 3.64 -3.37
C SER A 30 -9.64 3.39 -2.28
N GLY A 31 -10.52 4.38 -2.05
CA GLY A 31 -11.64 4.28 -1.10
C GLY A 31 -11.20 3.87 0.30
N LYS A 32 -11.79 2.78 0.84
CA LYS A 32 -11.47 2.28 2.19
C LYS A 32 -9.99 1.94 2.39
N GLN A 33 -9.30 1.52 1.33
CA GLN A 33 -7.87 1.18 1.39
C GLN A 33 -7.01 2.42 1.59
N ALA A 34 -7.40 3.55 0.99
CA ALA A 34 -6.69 4.81 1.16
C ALA A 34 -6.84 5.33 2.60
N GLU A 35 -8.02 5.20 3.20
CA GLU A 35 -8.23 5.57 4.61
C GLU A 35 -7.43 4.68 5.57
N GLU A 36 -7.40 3.36 5.33
CA GLU A 36 -6.58 2.43 6.12
C GLU A 36 -5.09 2.78 6.03
N LEU A 37 -4.59 3.02 4.81
CA LEU A 37 -3.21 3.45 4.58
C LEU A 37 -2.90 4.76 5.32
N LYS A 38 -3.80 5.74 5.24
CA LYS A 38 -3.63 7.03 5.92
C LYS A 38 -3.53 6.87 7.44
N GLN A 39 -4.42 6.07 8.03
CA GLN A 39 -4.37 5.77 9.47
C GLN A 39 -3.06 5.09 9.89
N LEU A 40 -2.57 4.14 9.08
CA LEU A 40 -1.28 3.49 9.34
C LEU A 40 -0.11 4.47 9.26
N LEU A 41 -0.13 5.40 8.29
CA LEU A 41 0.87 6.45 8.18
C LEU A 41 0.82 7.43 9.35
N GLU A 42 -0.37 7.81 9.81
CA GLU A 42 -0.55 8.67 11.00
C GLU A 42 0.02 8.01 12.26
N GLN A 43 -0.33 6.75 12.49
CA GLN A 43 0.22 5.97 13.61
C GLN A 43 1.74 5.85 13.52
N HIS A 44 2.28 5.58 12.33
CA HIS A 44 3.71 5.49 12.11
C HIS A 44 4.42 6.84 12.35
N ALA A 45 3.87 7.94 11.86
CA ALA A 45 4.41 9.28 12.06
C ALA A 45 4.41 9.65 13.56
N GLN A 46 3.32 9.36 14.27
CA GLN A 46 3.21 9.60 15.71
C GLN A 46 4.20 8.76 16.52
N ALA A 47 4.35 7.48 16.18
CA ALA A 47 5.20 6.55 16.92
C ALA A 47 6.71 6.78 16.67
N THR A 48 7.09 7.32 15.50
CA THR A 48 8.49 7.37 15.07
C THR A 48 9.03 8.78 14.81
N GLY A 49 8.17 9.78 14.66
CA GLY A 49 8.55 11.11 14.18
C GLY A 49 9.01 11.12 12.72
N SER A 50 8.60 10.13 11.91
CA SER A 50 9.01 10.00 10.51
C SER A 50 8.63 11.24 9.69
N ARG A 51 9.65 11.99 9.25
CA ARG A 51 9.49 13.17 8.38
C ARG A 51 8.83 12.80 7.05
N LYS A 52 9.20 11.65 6.47
CA LYS A 52 8.62 11.18 5.20
C LYS A 52 7.13 10.87 5.36
N ALA A 53 6.74 10.24 6.47
CA ALA A 53 5.33 9.97 6.74
C ALA A 53 4.54 11.28 6.92
N ALA A 54 5.09 12.26 7.64
CA ALA A 54 4.47 13.58 7.79
C ALA A 54 4.31 14.31 6.44
N GLU A 55 5.32 14.26 5.56
CA GLU A 55 5.25 14.83 4.21
C GLU A 55 4.19 14.14 3.34
N ILE A 56 4.11 12.81 3.41
CA ILE A 56 3.09 12.05 2.70
C ILE A 56 1.70 12.44 3.20
N LEU A 57 1.50 12.56 4.52
CA LEU A 57 0.21 12.94 5.11
C LEU A 57 -0.22 14.37 4.75
N ASP A 58 0.72 15.31 4.67
CA ASP A 58 0.45 16.70 4.30
C ASP A 58 -0.08 16.84 2.87
N ARG A 59 0.36 15.95 1.96
CA ARG A 59 -0.04 15.96 0.54
C ARG A 59 -0.60 14.61 0.10
N PHE A 60 -1.42 14.00 0.94
CA PHE A 60 -1.81 12.60 0.78
C PHE A 60 -2.39 12.28 -0.60
N ASP A 61 -3.25 13.14 -1.15
CA ASP A 61 -3.85 12.94 -2.47
C ASP A 61 -2.82 12.97 -3.62
N GLU A 62 -1.72 13.71 -3.47
CA GLU A 62 -0.62 13.73 -4.46
C GLU A 62 0.26 12.47 -4.37
N TRP A 63 0.38 11.90 -3.17
CA TRP A 63 1.19 10.72 -2.90
C TRP A 63 0.43 9.41 -3.14
N LEU A 64 -0.89 9.40 -2.95
CA LEU A 64 -1.73 8.22 -3.04
C LEU A 64 -1.57 7.45 -4.37
N PRO A 65 -1.50 8.09 -5.56
CA PRO A 65 -1.31 7.37 -6.82
C PRO A 65 0.04 6.64 -6.93
N LYS A 66 1.02 6.99 -6.09
CA LYS A 66 2.33 6.32 -6.03
C LYS A 66 2.32 5.09 -5.13
N PHE A 67 1.24 4.87 -4.37
CA PHE A 67 1.10 3.65 -3.58
C PHE A 67 0.47 2.54 -4.41
N ARG A 68 1.00 1.33 -4.21
CA ARG A 68 0.47 0.09 -4.77
C ARG A 68 0.09 -0.87 -3.64
N ALA A 69 -1.09 -1.46 -3.76
CA ALA A 69 -1.50 -2.58 -2.92
C ALA A 69 -0.93 -3.86 -3.52
N VAL A 70 -0.08 -4.56 -2.77
CA VAL A 70 0.44 -5.87 -3.13
C VAL A 70 -0.41 -6.93 -2.43
N ILE A 71 -1.11 -7.73 -3.22
CA ILE A 71 -2.04 -8.74 -2.70
C ILE A 71 -1.68 -10.12 -3.27
N PRO A 72 -1.43 -11.14 -2.42
CA PRO A 72 -1.24 -12.51 -2.88
C PRO A 72 -2.50 -13.08 -3.55
N ASP A 73 -2.32 -13.87 -4.61
CA ASP A 73 -3.45 -14.45 -5.37
C ASP A 73 -4.33 -15.35 -4.49
N GLU A 74 -3.72 -16.12 -3.58
CA GLU A 74 -4.47 -16.97 -2.65
C GLU A 74 -5.33 -16.15 -1.70
N TYR A 75 -4.79 -15.05 -1.16
CA TYR A 75 -5.52 -14.17 -0.26
C TYR A 75 -6.70 -13.46 -0.94
N LEU A 76 -6.51 -13.04 -2.21
CA LEU A 76 -7.57 -12.42 -3.00
C LEU A 76 -8.77 -13.35 -3.22
N LYS A 77 -8.54 -14.66 -3.40
CA LYS A 77 -9.65 -15.63 -3.54
C LYS A 77 -10.51 -15.63 -2.28
N TRP A 78 -9.88 -15.76 -1.12
CA TRP A 78 -10.56 -15.78 0.17
C TRP A 78 -11.31 -14.48 0.45
N MET A 79 -10.75 -13.32 0.10
CA MET A 79 -11.42 -12.01 0.27
C MET A 79 -12.67 -11.84 -0.62
N LYS A 80 -12.77 -12.55 -1.74
CA LYS A 80 -13.94 -12.48 -2.64
C LYS A 80 -15.03 -13.48 -2.29
N GLU A 81 -14.68 -14.54 -1.58
CA GLU A 81 -15.58 -15.62 -1.17
C GLU A 81 -16.17 -15.38 0.23
N ALA A 82 -15.67 -14.38 0.97
CA ALA A 82 -16.14 -13.94 2.28
C ALA A 82 -17.02 -12.69 2.19
#